data_AF-A0A699U9C6-F1
#
_entry.id   AF-A0A699U9C6-F1
#
_cell.length_a   1.000
_cell.length_b   1.000
_cell.length_c   1.000
_cell.angle_alpha   90.00
_cell.angle_beta   90.00
_cell.angle_gamma   90.00
#
_symmetry.space_group_name_H-M   'P 1'
#
loop_
_entity.id
_entity.type
_entity.pdbx_description
1 polymer ?
#
loop_
_entity_poly.entity_id
_entity_poly.type
_entity_poly.pdbx_seq_one_letter_code
_entity_poly.pdbx_strand_id
1 'polypeptide(L)' 'LSPYNGIIGRPEIREIQAVPSTAHEMFKFPVDGGIVTIRSIILIHAECTTVITSSAVSKKVGARPENFKVALHPDFPD' A
#
# COMPACT_ATOMS: atom_id res chain seq x y z
N LEU A 1 -7.06 2.30 13.98
CA LEU A 1 -5.76 2.80 13.45
C LEU A 1 -5.47 2.00 12.19
N SER A 2 -5.21 2.66 11.06
CA SER A 2 -4.69 1.95 9.89
C SER A 2 -3.24 1.56 10.19
N PRO A 3 -2.79 0.35 9.84
CA PRO A 3 -1.37 -0.02 9.97
C PRO A 3 -0.47 0.76 9.01
N TYR A 4 -1.04 1.43 8.00
CA TYR A 4 -0.30 2.23 7.02
C TYR A 4 -0.54 3.72 7.22
N ASN A 5 0.56 4.49 7.27
CA ASN A 5 0.53 5.96 7.36
C ASN A 5 0.35 6.65 6.00
N GLY A 6 0.58 5.93 4.90
CA GLY A 6 0.44 6.43 3.53
C GLY A 6 0.60 5.30 2.52
N ILE A 7 0.10 5.49 1.30
CA ILE A 7 0.23 4.55 0.19
C ILE A 7 0.88 5.29 -0.97
N ILE A 8 2.02 4.78 -1.44
CA ILE A 8 2.72 5.34 -2.59
C ILE A 8 2.13 4.72 -3.86
N GLY A 9 1.61 5.58 -4.73
CA GLY A 9 0.99 5.16 -5.99
C GLY A 9 2.01 4.89 -7.11
N ARG A 10 1.56 4.29 -8.21
CA ARG A 10 2.40 4.13 -9.43
C ARG A 10 2.98 5.45 -9.97
N PRO A 11 2.23 6.58 -9.99
CA PRO A 11 2.79 7.85 -10.43
C PRO A 11 4.02 8.27 -9.62
N GLU A 12 3.93 8.25 -8.29
CA GLU A 12 5.04 8.59 -7.39
C GLU A 12 6.20 7.61 -7.52
N ILE A 13 5.95 6.29 -7.61
CA ILE A 13 7.00 5.28 -7.83
C ILE A 13 7.79 5.60 -9.11
N ARG A 14 7.10 6.01 -10.18
CA ARG A 14 7.73 6.37 -11.45
C ARG A 14 8.50 7.69 -11.34
N GLU A 15 7.94 8.67 -10.64
CA GLU A 15 8.56 9.99 -10.45
C GLU A 15 9.91 9.88 -9.71
N ILE A 16 9.97 9.09 -8.64
CA ILE A 16 11.21 8.87 -7.87
C ILE A 16 12.09 7.77 -8.47
N GLN A 17 11.73 7.21 -9.63
CA GLN A 17 12.46 6.12 -10.29
C GLN A 17 12.68 4.91 -9.37
N ALA A 18 11.68 4.61 -8.54
CA ALA A 18 11.76 3.52 -7.59
C ALA A 18 11.61 2.15 -8.24
N VAL A 19 12.32 1.18 -7.69
CA VAL A 19 12.26 -0.24 -8.03
C VAL A 19 11.79 -1.02 -6.81
N PRO A 20 10.49 -1.38 -6.72
CA PRO A 20 9.98 -2.29 -5.71
C PRO A 20 10.39 -3.73 -6.03
N SER A 21 10.71 -4.50 -4.98
CA SER A 21 10.94 -5.94 -5.05
C SER A 21 10.13 -6.64 -3.96
N THR A 22 9.06 -7.32 -4.36
CA THR A 22 8.23 -8.10 -3.44
C THR A 22 8.98 -9.32 -2.91
N ALA A 23 9.76 -9.99 -3.77
CA ALA A 23 10.52 -11.19 -3.39
C ALA A 23 11.55 -10.95 -2.29
N HIS A 24 12.05 -9.72 -2.19
CA HIS A 24 13.02 -9.33 -1.17
C HIS A 24 12.45 -8.33 -0.15
N GLU A 25 11.17 -8.01 -0.26
CA GLU A 25 10.50 -6.98 0.54
C GLU A 25 11.30 -5.67 0.61
N MET A 26 11.81 -5.23 -0.55
CA MET A 26 12.63 -4.02 -0.69
C MET A 26 11.97 -2.99 -1.59
N PHE A 27 12.29 -1.73 -1.33
CA PHE A 27 11.95 -0.61 -2.18
C PHE A 27 13.18 0.28 -2.34
N LYS A 28 13.68 0.41 -3.57
CA LYS A 28 14.93 1.14 -3.87
C LYS A 28 14.65 2.34 -4.75
N PHE A 29 15.38 3.43 -4.57
CA PHE A 29 15.32 4.59 -5.46
C PHE A 29 16.63 5.38 -5.44
N PRO A 30 17.02 6.03 -6.56
CA PRO A 30 18.21 6.85 -6.61
C PRO A 30 18.08 8.10 -5.73
N VAL A 31 19.20 8.52 -5.16
CA VAL A 31 19.39 9.81 -4.48
C VAL A 31 20.75 10.37 -4.85
N ASP A 32 21.00 11.64 -4.54
CA ASP A 32 22.33 12.23 -4.72
C ASP A 32 23.38 11.41 -3.96
N GLY A 33 24.34 10.84 -4.70
CA GLY A 33 25.41 10.04 -4.14
C GLY A 33 25.10 8.55 -3.91
N GLY A 34 23.94 8.02 -4.32
CA GLY A 34 23.70 6.57 -4.25
C GLY A 34 22.26 6.10 -4.45
N ILE A 35 21.93 5.00 -3.77
CA ILE A 35 20.61 4.37 -3.82
C ILE A 35 20.12 4.18 -2.39
N VAL A 36 18.97 4.76 -2.07
CA VAL A 36 18.27 4.46 -0.82
C VAL A 36 17.55 3.12 -0.97
N THR A 37 17.59 2.31 0.08
CA THR A 37 16.84 1.06 0.17
C THR A 37 15.99 1.07 1.42
N ILE A 38 14.67 1.01 1.26
CA ILE A 38 13.73 0.71 2.33
C ILE A 38 13.55 -0.82 2.33
N ARG A 39 13.64 -1.45 3.51
CA ARG A 39 13.39 -2.88 3.70
C ARG A 39 12.29 -3.07 4.73
N SER A 40 11.39 -4.01 4.45
CA SER A 40 10.45 -4.48 5.47
C SER A 40 11.22 -5.16 6.61
N ILE A 41 10.81 -4.90 7.85
CA ILE A 41 11.32 -5.59 9.03
C ILE A 41 10.29 -6.65 9.41
N ILE A 42 10.74 -7.88 9.67
CA ILE A 42 9.89 -9.05 9.98
C ILE A 42 8.83 -8.76 11.05
N LEU A 43 9.15 -7.91 12.05
CA LEU A 43 8.23 -7.50 13.10
C LEU A 43 6.99 -6.76 12.55
N ILE A 44 7.18 -5.83 11.61
CA ILE A 44 6.10 -5.06 10.98
C ILE A 44 5.22 -5.99 10.13
N HIS A 45 5.82 -7.01 9.49
CA HIS A 45 5.06 -7.99 8.72
C HIS A 45 4.14 -8.85 9.60
N ALA A 46 4.60 -9.23 10.80
CA ALA A 46 3.77 -9.95 11.77
C ALA A 46 2.62 -9.10 12.30
N GLU A 47 2.87 -7.83 12.62
CA GLU A 47 1.85 -6.86 13.04
C GLU A 47 0.81 -6.63 11.93
N CYS A 48 1.23 -6.40 10.69
CA CYS A 48 0.31 -6.27 9.56
C CYS A 48 -0.51 -7.56 9.34
N THR A 49 0.13 -8.73 9.41
CA THR A 49 -0.57 -10.02 9.24
C THR A 49 -1.62 -10.24 10.33
N THR A 50 -1.31 -9.91 11.59
CA THR A 50 -2.28 -10.03 12.70
C THR A 50 -3.43 -9.03 12.58
N VAL A 51 -3.16 -7.80 12.12
CA VAL A 51 -4.21 -6.80 11.86
C VAL A 51 -5.09 -7.22 10.67
N ILE A 52 -4.52 -7.76 9.59
CA ILE A 52 -5.27 -8.24 8.43
C ILE A 52 -6.14 -9.46 8.80
N THR A 53 -5.57 -10.43 9.52
CA THR A 53 -6.31 -11.64 9.94
C THR A 53 -7.43 -11.33 10.93
N SER A 54 -7.21 -10.41 11.88
CA SER A 54 -8.27 -9.95 12.79
C SER A 54 -9.37 -9.17 12.05
N SER A 55 -9.02 -8.35 11.05
CA SER A 55 -9.99 -7.66 10.19
C SER A 55 -10.82 -8.64 9.34
N ALA A 56 -10.21 -9.69 8.81
CA ALA A 56 -10.90 -10.72 8.03
C ALA A 56 -11.91 -11.51 8.87
N VAL A 57 -11.59 -11.80 10.15
CA VAL A 57 -12.49 -12.48 11.09
C VAL A 57 -13.70 -11.62 11.48
N SER A 58 -13.56 -10.29 11.48
CA SER A 58 -14.68 -9.36 11.74
C SER A 58 -15.66 -9.22 10.57
N LYS A 59 -15.35 -9.71 9.38
CA LYS A 59 -16.23 -9.61 8.21
C LYS A 59 -17.31 -10.69 8.25
N LYS A 60 -18.26 -10.52 9.16
CA LYS A 60 -19.53 -11.25 9.13
C LYS A 60 -20.20 -10.97 7.78
N VAL A 61 -20.57 -12.04 7.06
CA VAL A 61 -21.42 -11.99 5.86
C VAL A 61 -22.63 -11.08 6.14
N GLY A 62 -22.79 -10.01 5.38
CA GLY A 62 -23.89 -9.08 5.56
C GLY A 62 -23.97 -8.05 4.43
N ALA A 63 -24.95 -8.27 3.54
CA ALA A 63 -25.60 -7.34 2.60
C ALA A 63 -24.74 -6.36 1.77
N ARG A 64 -24.87 -6.44 0.44
CA ARG A 64 -24.48 -5.37 -0.48
C ARG A 64 -25.20 -4.07 -0.08
N PRO A 65 -24.51 -2.97 0.24
CA PRO A 65 -25.16 -1.67 0.31
C PRO A 65 -25.38 -1.17 -1.13
N GLU A 66 -26.62 -0.95 -1.52
CA GLU A 66 -27.06 -0.57 -2.88
C GLU A 66 -26.69 0.88 -3.27
N ASN A 67 -25.84 1.54 -2.48
CA ASN A 67 -25.58 2.97 -2.58
C ASN A 67 -24.14 3.30 -2.19
N PHE A 68 -23.17 2.58 -2.79
CA PHE A 68 -21.79 3.03 -2.84
C PHE A 68 -21.60 3.91 -4.09
N LYS A 69 -21.97 5.19 -3.99
CA LYS A 69 -21.72 6.16 -5.06
C LYS A 69 -20.22 6.48 -5.07
N VAL A 70 -19.47 5.73 -5.87
CA VAL A 70 -18.09 6.07 -6.23
C VAL A 70 -18.15 7.32 -7.09
N ALA A 71 -17.81 8.47 -6.52
CA ALA A 71 -17.51 9.65 -7.31
C ALA A 71 -16.09 9.48 -7.87
N LEU A 72 -15.99 9.05 -9.12
CA LEU A 72 -14.77 9.26 -9.89
C LEU A 72 -14.69 10.76 -10.16
N HIS A 73 -13.61 11.39 -9.69
CA HIS A 73 -13.31 12.78 -9.98
C HIS A 73 -13.10 12.91 -11.51
N PRO A 74 -13.90 13.72 -12.23
CA PRO A 74 -13.91 13.75 -13.69
C PRO A 74 -12.63 14.33 -14.32
N ASP A 75 -11.71 14.88 -13.52
CA ASP A 75 -10.55 15.60 -14.03
C ASP A 75 -9.34 14.71 -14.38
N PHE A 76 -9.52 13.39 -14.47
CA PHE A 76 -8.49 12.48 -14.96
C PHE A 76 -8.99 11.77 -16.23
N PRO A 77 -8.62 12.23 -17.44
CA PRO A 77 -8.90 11.48 -18.66
C PRO A 77 -8.03 10.22 -18.76
N ASP A 78 -8.56 9.20 -19.42
CA ASP A 78 -7.92 7.90 -19.72
C ASP A 78 -6.61 8.04 -20.52
#